data_AF-A0AAV7N2I3-F1
#
_entry.id   AF-A0AAV7N2I3-F1
#
_cell.length_a   1.000
_cell.length_b   1.000
_cell.length_c   1.000
_cell.angle_alpha   90.00
_cell.angle_beta   90.00
_cell.angle_gamma   90.00
#
_symmetry.space_group_name_H-M   'P 1'
#
loop_
_entity.id
_entity.type
_entity.pdbx_description
1 polymer ?
#
loop_
_entity_poly.entity_id
_entity_poly.type
_entity_poly.pdbx_seq_one_letter_code
_entity_poly.pdbx_strand_id
1 'polypeptide(L)'
;MEEMMNALDKTRQELDSTKARLSSTQQALSEKEGQLANLRLERRKQHEEILEMKQEALLADISQKDAKIALLELSSSKKKKTQDEVMTLKRDRDRLVYKLKQQVYKDRKEKPSMDISSIFDSGFITDIAAKYLLSSHKSKKGQMSQ
;
A
#
# COMPACT_ATOMS: atom_id res chain seq x y z
N MET A 1 -58.10 17.41 -10.36
CA MET A 1 -57.36 16.63 -11.38
C MET A 1 -56.05 17.32 -11.74
N GLU A 2 -56.06 18.59 -12.12
CA GLU A 2 -54.86 19.38 -12.45
C GLU A 2 -53.80 19.43 -11.34
N GLU A 3 -54.21 19.69 -10.09
CA GLU A 3 -53.28 19.67 -8.94
C GLU A 3 -52.59 18.33 -8.72
N MET A 4 -53.30 17.22 -8.98
CA MET A 4 -52.76 15.86 -8.85
C MET A 4 -51.76 15.56 -9.99
N MET A 5 -52.02 16.05 -11.19
CA MET A 5 -51.06 15.95 -12.31
C MET A 5 -49.80 16.77 -12.03
N ASN A 6 -49.94 18.00 -11.53
CA ASN A 6 -48.82 18.85 -11.14
C ASN A 6 -47.98 18.21 -10.01
N ALA A 7 -48.63 17.58 -9.02
CA ALA A 7 -47.93 16.86 -7.95
C ALA A 7 -47.17 15.62 -8.46
N LEU A 8 -47.76 14.87 -9.39
CA LEU A 8 -47.10 13.73 -10.04
C LEU A 8 -45.88 14.16 -10.85
N ASP A 9 -46.00 15.21 -11.65
CA ASP A 9 -44.90 15.73 -12.47
C ASP A 9 -43.77 16.29 -11.60
N LYS A 10 -44.10 16.98 -10.51
CA LYS A 10 -43.11 17.41 -9.51
C LYS A 10 -42.37 16.22 -8.89
N THR A 11 -43.10 15.17 -8.52
CA THR A 11 -42.49 13.94 -7.94
C THR A 11 -41.56 13.25 -8.96
N ARG A 12 -41.93 13.23 -10.24
CA ARG A 12 -41.07 12.68 -11.31
C ARG A 12 -39.78 13.48 -11.47
N GLN A 13 -39.86 14.80 -11.48
CA GLN A 13 -38.69 15.67 -11.56
C GLN A 13 -37.76 15.49 -10.33
N GLU A 14 -38.33 15.41 -9.13
CA GLU A 14 -37.57 15.15 -7.89
C GLU A 14 -36.89 13.78 -7.92
N LEU A 15 -37.56 12.76 -8.45
CA LEU A 15 -37.00 11.42 -8.63
C LEU A 15 -35.83 11.44 -9.61
N ASP A 16 -35.95 12.11 -10.75
CA ASP A 16 -34.88 12.17 -11.75
C ASP A 16 -33.70 13.02 -11.26
N SER A 17 -33.95 14.12 -10.56
CA SER A 17 -32.92 14.89 -9.83
C SER A 17 -32.18 14.01 -8.81
N THR A 18 -32.91 13.16 -8.09
CA THR A 18 -32.31 12.26 -7.11
C THR A 18 -31.47 11.16 -7.77
N LYS A 19 -31.91 10.60 -8.90
CA LYS A 19 -31.10 9.63 -9.68
C LYS A 19 -29.82 10.27 -10.21
N ALA A 20 -29.89 11.49 -10.73
CA ALA A 20 -28.72 12.20 -11.22
C ALA A 20 -27.70 12.45 -10.10
N ARG A 21 -28.18 12.92 -8.93
CA ARG A 21 -27.33 13.07 -7.74
C ARG A 21 -26.71 11.75 -7.29
N LEU A 22 -27.50 10.67 -7.26
CA LEU A 22 -27.00 9.34 -6.89
C LEU A 22 -25.91 8.85 -7.85
N SER A 23 -26.10 9.02 -9.16
CA SER A 23 -25.07 8.65 -10.15
C SER A 23 -23.79 9.45 -9.96
N SER A 24 -23.90 10.75 -9.68
CA SER A 24 -22.76 11.62 -9.43
C SER A 24 -22.00 11.23 -8.15
N THR A 25 -22.71 10.90 -7.07
CA THR A 25 -22.05 10.45 -5.83
C THR A 25 -21.41 9.07 -5.97
N GLN A 26 -22.02 8.16 -6.74
CA GLN A 26 -21.43 6.85 -7.05
C GLN A 26 -20.13 6.99 -7.85
N GLN A 27 -20.10 7.87 -8.84
CA GLN A 27 -18.88 8.14 -9.59
C GLN A 27 -17.78 8.71 -8.68
N ALA A 28 -18.11 9.72 -7.88
CA ALA A 28 -17.16 10.31 -6.94
C ALA A 28 -16.63 9.29 -5.92
N LEU A 29 -17.48 8.37 -5.45
CA LEU A 29 -17.08 7.28 -4.57
C LEU A 29 -16.08 6.35 -5.26
N SER A 30 -16.38 5.90 -6.49
CA SER A 30 -15.49 5.03 -7.26
C SER A 30 -14.12 5.67 -7.51
N GLU A 31 -14.09 6.97 -7.84
CA GLU A 31 -12.85 7.73 -7.98
C GLU A 31 -12.05 7.76 -6.67
N LYS A 32 -12.72 7.94 -5.53
CA LYS A 32 -12.08 7.94 -4.21
C LYS A 32 -11.56 6.56 -3.81
N GLU A 33 -12.28 5.50 -4.14
CA GLU A 33 -11.82 4.12 -3.92
C GLU A 33 -10.56 3.82 -4.74
N GLY A 34 -10.53 4.24 -6.01
CA GLY A 34 -9.33 4.13 -6.85
C GLY A 34 -8.13 4.91 -6.31
N GLN A 35 -8.36 6.16 -5.87
CA GLN A 35 -7.32 6.97 -5.22
C GLN A 35 -6.78 6.30 -3.96
N LEU A 36 -7.66 5.73 -3.13
CA LEU A 36 -7.28 5.05 -1.89
C LEU A 36 -6.48 3.77 -2.17
N ALA A 37 -6.86 2.99 -3.19
CA ALA A 37 -6.10 1.82 -3.63
C ALA A 37 -4.68 2.20 -4.06
N ASN A 38 -4.54 3.27 -4.85
CA ASN A 38 -3.22 3.80 -5.26
C ASN A 38 -2.38 4.24 -4.07
N LEU A 39 -2.95 4.99 -3.12
CA LEU A 39 -2.24 5.40 -1.89
C LEU A 39 -1.80 4.20 -1.04
N ARG A 40 -2.60 3.13 -0.99
CA ARG A 40 -2.22 1.89 -0.29
C ARG A 40 -1.04 1.20 -0.97
N LEU A 41 -1.04 1.15 -2.30
CA LEU A 41 0.06 0.58 -3.08
C LEU A 41 1.35 1.39 -2.88
N GLU A 42 1.27 2.72 -3.04
CA GLU A 42 2.41 3.61 -2.89
C GLU A 42 3.01 3.52 -1.47
N ARG A 43 2.15 3.49 -0.45
CA ARG A 43 2.58 3.28 0.94
C ARG A 43 3.38 1.99 1.08
N ARG A 44 2.93 0.88 0.49
CA ARG A 44 3.65 -0.40 0.55
C ARG A 44 5.03 -0.30 -0.11
N LYS A 45 5.10 0.28 -1.31
CA LYS A 45 6.36 0.50 -2.03
C LYS A 45 7.35 1.32 -1.19
N GLN A 46 6.89 2.41 -0.59
CA GLN A 46 7.72 3.25 0.28
C GLN A 46 8.22 2.52 1.52
N HIS A 47 7.40 1.64 2.12
CA HIS A 47 7.85 0.81 3.24
C HIS A 47 8.94 -0.16 2.82
N GLU A 48 8.80 -0.79 1.65
CA GLU A 48 9.82 -1.69 1.09
C GLU A 48 11.14 -0.95 0.82
N GLU A 49 11.08 0.22 0.18
CA GLU A 49 12.26 1.08 -0.09
C GLU A 49 12.97 1.50 1.21
N ILE A 50 12.22 1.93 2.23
CA ILE A 50 12.81 2.33 3.52
C ILE A 50 13.52 1.15 4.20
N LEU A 51 12.95 -0.07 4.11
CA LEU A 51 13.59 -1.26 4.68
C LEU A 51 14.87 -1.62 3.94
N GLU A 52 14.87 -1.54 2.61
CA GLU A 52 16.06 -1.76 1.77
C GLU A 52 17.15 -0.74 2.10
N MET A 53 16.83 0.56 2.12
CA MET A 53 17.78 1.62 2.49
C MET A 53 18.38 1.41 3.89
N LYS A 54 17.57 0.97 4.86
CA LYS A 54 18.07 0.65 6.21
C LYS A 54 19.06 -0.51 6.19
N GLN A 55 18.77 -1.55 5.40
CA GLN A 55 19.66 -2.70 5.25
C GLN A 55 20.97 -2.31 4.58
N GLU A 56 20.91 -1.53 3.50
CA GLU A 56 22.07 -1.03 2.78
C GLU A 56 22.95 -0.13 3.66
N ALA A 57 22.35 0.77 4.44
CA ALA A 57 23.09 1.63 5.37
C ALA A 57 23.86 0.81 6.42
N LEU A 58 23.25 -0.26 6.96
CA LEU A 58 23.94 -1.16 7.89
C LEU A 58 25.09 -1.92 7.23
N LEU A 59 24.88 -2.41 6.00
CA LEU A 59 25.92 -3.08 5.22
C LEU A 59 27.10 -2.15 4.92
N ALA A 60 26.82 -0.88 4.59
CA ALA A 60 27.84 0.13 4.34
C ALA A 60 28.69 0.42 5.59
N ASP A 61 28.09 0.57 6.77
CA ASP A 61 28.83 0.78 8.03
C ASP A 61 29.69 -0.46 8.40
N ILE A 62 29.17 -1.68 8.19
CA ILE A 62 29.96 -2.92 8.34
C ILE A 62 31.17 -2.89 7.40
N SER A 63 30.95 -2.62 6.11
CA SER A 63 32.02 -2.56 5.11
C SER A 63 33.04 -1.47 5.43
N GLN A 64 32.61 -0.32 5.95
CA GLN A 64 33.50 0.75 6.39
C GLN A 64 34.39 0.30 7.56
N LYS A 65 33.83 -0.43 8.53
CA LYS A 65 34.59 -1.00 9.65
C LYS A 65 35.59 -2.05 9.17
N ASP A 66 35.19 -2.94 8.26
CA ASP A 66 36.08 -3.96 7.70
C ASP A 66 37.27 -3.32 6.94
N ALA A 67 37.01 -2.29 6.12
CA ALA A 67 38.08 -1.54 5.46
C ALA A 67 39.03 -0.88 6.47
N LYS A 68 38.50 -0.28 7.54
CA LYS A 68 39.31 0.35 8.59
C LYS A 68 40.17 -0.66 9.34
N ILE A 69 39.62 -1.84 9.66
CA ILE A 69 40.36 -2.94 10.28
C ILE A 69 41.51 -3.37 9.38
N ALA A 70 41.23 -3.62 8.09
CA ALA A 70 42.25 -4.03 7.13
C ALA A 70 43.39 -3.00 7.03
N LEU A 71 43.06 -1.71 6.96
CA LEU A 71 44.07 -0.65 6.93
C LEU A 71 44.94 -0.60 8.19
N LEU A 72 44.35 -0.76 9.38
CA LEU A 72 45.10 -0.77 10.64
C LEU A 72 45.99 -2.02 10.78
N GLU A 73 45.49 -3.18 10.35
CA GLU A 73 46.23 -4.44 10.38
C GLU A 73 47.44 -4.39 9.43
N LEU A 74 47.30 -3.76 8.25
CA LEU A 74 48.38 -3.57 7.29
C LEU A 74 49.40 -2.49 7.73
N SER A 75 48.92 -1.38 8.32
CA SER A 75 49.77 -0.20 8.58
C SER A 75 50.47 -0.20 9.94
N SER A 76 50.03 -0.98 10.92
CA SER A 76 50.57 -0.90 12.29
C SER A 76 50.55 -2.24 13.05
N SER A 77 50.97 -3.29 12.37
CA SER A 77 50.97 -4.72 12.76
C SER A 77 51.44 -5.08 14.20
N LYS A 78 52.14 -4.21 14.95
CA LYS A 78 52.70 -4.54 16.28
C LYS A 78 52.54 -3.46 17.36
N LYS A 79 51.80 -2.37 17.10
CA LYS A 79 51.58 -1.32 18.11
C LYS A 79 50.41 -1.70 19.02
N LYS A 80 50.63 -1.71 20.34
CA LYS A 80 49.59 -2.03 21.34
C LYS A 80 48.30 -1.21 21.16
N LYS A 81 48.43 0.11 20.95
CA LYS A 81 47.29 1.00 20.67
C LYS A 81 46.51 0.59 19.41
N THR A 82 47.20 0.21 18.33
CA THR A 82 46.56 -0.27 17.10
C THR A 82 45.81 -1.58 17.32
N GLN A 83 46.37 -2.51 18.10
CA GLN A 83 45.68 -3.76 18.43
C GLN A 83 44.41 -3.52 19.26
N ASP A 84 44.46 -2.59 20.22
CA ASP A 84 43.29 -2.21 21.04
C ASP A 84 42.18 -1.56 20.18
N GLU A 85 42.56 -0.71 19.22
CA GLU A 85 41.63 -0.13 18.25
C GLU A 85 41.00 -1.20 17.34
N VAL A 86 41.81 -2.13 16.81
CA VAL A 86 41.32 -3.25 15.98
C VAL A 86 40.34 -4.13 16.76
N MET A 87 40.65 -4.46 18.02
CA MET A 87 39.73 -5.23 18.86
C MET A 87 38.40 -4.49 19.09
N THR A 88 38.44 -3.17 19.29
CA THR A 88 37.24 -2.35 19.47
C THR A 88 36.39 -2.34 18.19
N LEU A 89 37.02 -2.11 17.04
CA LEU A 89 36.34 -2.11 15.73
C LEU A 89 35.70 -3.46 15.41
N LYS A 90 36.37 -4.59 15.73
CA LYS A 90 35.80 -5.93 15.55
C LYS A 90 34.52 -6.13 16.37
N ARG A 91 34.53 -5.72 17.64
CA ARG A 91 33.33 -5.80 18.51
C ARG A 91 32.18 -4.95 17.97
N ASP A 92 32.47 -3.73 17.50
CA ASP A 92 31.44 -2.85 16.95
C ASP A 92 30.87 -3.38 15.63
N ARG A 93 31.71 -3.93 14.75
CA ARG A 93 31.25 -4.62 13.55
C ARG A 93 30.35 -5.81 13.89
N ASP A 94 30.74 -6.64 14.85
CA ASP A 94 29.94 -7.82 15.25
C ASP A 94 28.56 -7.41 15.80
N ARG A 95 28.48 -6.29 16.52
CA ARG A 95 27.20 -5.69 16.93
C ARG A 95 26.34 -5.26 15.75
N LEU A 96 26.93 -4.66 14.72
CA LEU A 96 26.21 -4.27 13.50
C LEU A 96 25.74 -5.49 12.70
N VAL A 97 26.60 -6.50 12.55
CA VAL A 97 26.25 -7.78 11.90
C VAL A 97 25.08 -8.45 12.64
N TYR A 98 25.08 -8.42 13.96
CA TYR A 98 23.97 -8.92 14.76
C TYR A 98 22.67 -8.14 14.49
N LYS A 99 22.72 -6.79 14.44
CA LYS A 99 21.56 -5.96 14.08
C LYS A 99 21.02 -6.30 12.69
N LEU A 100 21.92 -6.45 11.70
CA LEU A 100 21.56 -6.81 10.33
C LEU A 100 20.87 -8.18 10.27
N LYS A 101 21.43 -9.19 10.95
CA LYS A 101 20.81 -10.53 11.02
C LYS A 101 19.42 -10.49 11.63
N GLN A 102 19.23 -9.70 12.69
CA GLN A 102 17.93 -9.53 13.32
C GLN A 102 16.93 -8.82 12.40
N GLN A 103 17.35 -7.80 11.65
CA GLN A 103 16.51 -7.13 10.67
C GLN A 103 16.06 -8.09 9.56
N VAL A 104 16.99 -8.82 8.93
CA VAL A 104 16.69 -9.80 7.87
C VAL A 104 15.76 -10.91 8.36
N TYR A 105 15.90 -11.34 9.61
CA TYR A 105 15.01 -12.34 10.21
C TYR A 105 13.59 -11.80 10.43
N LYS A 106 13.45 -10.58 10.95
CA LYS A 106 12.15 -9.93 11.14
C LYS A 106 11.45 -9.66 9.82
N ASP A 107 12.17 -9.13 8.83
CA ASP A 107 11.63 -8.84 7.50
C ASP A 107 11.12 -10.11 6.80
N ARG A 108 11.76 -11.27 7.03
CA ARG A 108 11.25 -12.56 6.51
C ARG A 108 10.02 -13.10 7.23
N LYS A 109 9.83 -12.77 8.50
CA LYS A 109 8.64 -13.16 9.27
C LYS A 109 7.44 -12.24 8.97
N GLU A 110 7.72 -10.97 8.72
CA GLU A 110 6.71 -9.93 8.50
C GLU A 110 6.29 -9.76 7.04
N LYS A 111 6.89 -10.46 6.07
CA LYS A 111 6.35 -10.58 4.71
C LYS A 111 5.33 -11.73 4.68
N PRO A 112 4.01 -11.50 4.80
CA PRO A 112 3.07 -12.52 4.38
C PRO A 112 3.27 -12.66 2.87
N SER A 113 3.43 -13.89 2.40
CA SER A 113 3.39 -14.22 0.98
C SER A 113 2.25 -13.46 0.30
N MET A 114 2.55 -12.66 -0.73
CA MET A 114 1.59 -12.01 -1.65
C MET A 114 0.13 -12.15 -1.21
N ASP A 115 -0.36 -11.23 -0.37
CA ASP A 115 -1.75 -11.25 0.04
C ASP A 115 -2.62 -10.86 -1.16
N ILE A 116 -3.12 -11.90 -1.81
CA ILE A 116 -4.05 -11.89 -2.94
C ILE A 116 -5.35 -11.14 -2.56
N SER A 117 -5.57 -10.81 -1.28
CA SER A 117 -6.69 -9.97 -0.83
C SER A 117 -6.73 -8.60 -1.50
N SER A 118 -5.62 -8.07 -2.03
CA SER A 118 -5.64 -6.81 -2.81
C SER A 118 -6.19 -6.95 -4.23
N ILE A 119 -6.32 -8.17 -4.76
CA ILE A 119 -6.94 -8.41 -6.08
C ILE A 119 -8.47 -8.44 -5.96
N PHE A 120 -9.00 -8.87 -4.82
CA PHE A 120 -10.42 -8.89 -4.52
C PHE A 120 -10.87 -7.63 -3.76
N ASP A 121 -10.31 -6.47 -4.11
CA ASP A 121 -10.86 -5.20 -3.66
C ASP A 121 -12.32 -5.10 -4.17
N SER A 122 -13.22 -4.85 -3.22
CA SER A 122 -14.68 -4.63 -3.29
C SER A 122 -15.28 -4.20 -4.64
N GLY A 123 -14.55 -3.45 -5.46
CA GLY A 123 -14.94 -2.94 -6.78
C GLY A 123 -15.36 -4.02 -7.80
N PHE A 124 -14.73 -5.20 -7.81
CA PHE A 124 -15.16 -6.29 -8.73
C PHE A 124 -16.53 -6.86 -8.33
N ILE A 125 -16.81 -6.94 -7.03
CA ILE A 125 -18.09 -7.42 -6.49
C ILE A 125 -19.18 -6.36 -6.68
N THR A 126 -18.85 -5.07 -6.53
CA THR A 126 -19.82 -3.98 -6.76
C THR A 126 -20.19 -3.83 -8.23
N ASP A 127 -19.27 -4.06 -9.16
CA ASP A 127 -19.56 -3.98 -10.61
C ASP A 127 -20.48 -5.13 -11.08
N ILE A 128 -20.32 -6.35 -10.53
CA ILE A 128 -21.25 -7.47 -10.76
C ILE A 128 -22.64 -7.16 -10.17
N ALA A 129 -22.70 -6.65 -8.93
CA ALA A 129 -23.96 -6.30 -8.28
C ALA A 129 -24.69 -5.15 -9.02
N ALA A 130 -23.96 -4.14 -9.50
CA ALA A 130 -24.51 -3.03 -10.27
C ALA A 130 -25.08 -3.50 -11.62
N LYS A 131 -24.36 -4.38 -12.34
CA LYS A 131 -24.82 -4.96 -13.61
C LYS A 131 -26.09 -5.81 -13.45
N TYR A 132 -26.22 -6.55 -12.36
CA TYR A 132 -27.43 -7.36 -12.08
C TYR A 132 -28.63 -6.52 -11.59
N LEU A 133 -28.41 -5.52 -10.72
CA LEU A 133 -29.51 -4.70 -10.17
C LEU A 133 -30.07 -3.68 -11.17
N LEU A 134 -29.25 -3.06 -12.03
CA LEU A 134 -29.74 -2.16 -13.08
C LEU A 134 -30.47 -2.91 -14.22
N SER A 135 -30.05 -4.14 -14.53
CA SER A 135 -30.72 -4.96 -15.56
C SER A 135 -32.13 -5.37 -15.16
N SER A 136 -32.37 -5.63 -13.87
CA SER A 136 -33.70 -5.98 -13.34
C SER A 136 -34.72 -4.82 -13.46
N HIS A 137 -34.25 -3.56 -13.41
CA HIS A 137 -35.11 -2.38 -13.58
C HIS A 137 -35.39 -1.98 -15.03
N LYS A 138 -34.56 -2.40 -16.00
CA LYS A 138 -34.84 -2.21 -17.44
C LYS A 138 -35.87 -3.21 -17.98
N SER A 139 -35.92 -4.44 -17.46
CA SER A 139 -36.90 -5.44 -17.90
C SER A 139 -38.35 -5.11 -17.52
N LYS A 140 -38.60 -4.37 -16.42
CA LYS A 140 -39.98 -4.04 -15.99
C LYS A 140 -40.63 -2.87 -16.74
N LYS A 141 -39.87 -2.07 -17.49
CA LYS A 141 -40.43 -0.97 -18.31
C LYS A 141 -40.88 -1.41 -19.72
N GLY A 142 -40.53 -2.62 -20.14
CA GLY A 142 -40.92 -3.17 -21.44
C GLY A 142 -42.25 -3.95 -21.46
N GLN A 143 -42.87 -4.21 -20.31
CA GLN A 143 -44.09 -5.03 -20.21
C GLN A 143 -45.35 -4.27 -19.78
N MET A 144 -45.28 -2.96 -19.55
CA MET A 144 -46.44 -2.12 -19.18
C MET A 144 -46.95 -1.25 -20.34
N SER A 145 -46.66 -1.65 -21.58
CA SER A 145 -47.16 -1.00 -22.79
C SER A 145 -47.80 -2.05 -23.70
N GLN A 146 -48.91 -2.61 -23.23
CA GLN A 146 -50.01 -3.13 -24.06
C GLN A 146 -51.32 -2.74 -23.37
#